data_AF-A0A7C1FIK8-F1
#
_entry.id   AF-A0A7C1FIK8-F1
#
_cell.length_a   1.000
_cell.length_b   1.000
_cell.length_c   1.000
_cell.angle_alpha   90.00
_cell.angle_beta   90.00
_cell.angle_gamma   90.00
#
_symmetry.space_group_name_H-M   'P 1'
#
loop_
_entity.id
_entity.type
_entity.pdbx_description
1 polymer ?
#
loop_
_entity_poly.entity_id
_entity_poly.type
_entity_poly.pdbx_seq_one_letter_code
_entity_poly.pdbx_strand_id
1 'polypeptide(L)' 'MKKIIKIIGIGGVLLILCGYYLLGVSPDAEFDVVIRRSRAGIALTLIGAIMVLLYMWYYTMYISKR' A
#
# COMPACT_ATOMS: atom_id res chain seq x y z
N MET A 1 -8.87 -18.12 9.27
CA MET A 1 -7.88 -17.07 9.65
C MET A 1 -6.69 -16.96 8.70
N LYS A 2 -5.91 -18.03 8.44
CA LYS A 2 -4.70 -17.96 7.56
C LYS A 2 -4.95 -17.35 6.17
N LYS A 3 -6.10 -17.62 5.54
CA LYS A 3 -6.46 -17.07 4.21
C LYS A 3 -6.72 -15.56 4.24
N ILE A 4 -7.40 -15.04 5.27
CA ILE A 4 -7.74 -13.61 5.42
C ILE A 4 -6.46 -12.77 5.51
N ILE A 5 -5.48 -13.26 6.26
CA ILE A 5 -4.26 -12.52 6.53
C ILE A 5 -3.37 -12.44 5.29
N LYS A 6 -3.33 -13.50 4.48
CA LYS A 6 -2.70 -13.45 3.15
C LYS A 6 -3.36 -12.43 2.23
N ILE A 7 -4.69 -12.30 2.25
CA ILE A 7 -5.41 -11.29 1.48
C ILE A 7 -5.04 -9.88 1.94
N ILE A 8 -4.88 -9.65 3.24
CA ILE A 8 -4.41 -8.36 3.78
C ILE A 8 -3.01 -8.03 3.25
N GLY A 9 -2.08 -8.99 3.26
CA GLY A 9 -0.73 -8.78 2.71
C GLY A 9 -0.75 -8.44 1.22
N ILE A 10 -1.49 -9.23 0.41
CA ILE A 10 -1.62 -9.01 -1.04
C ILE A 10 -2.30 -7.66 -1.33
N GLY A 11 -3.39 -7.35 -0.62
CA GLY A 11 -4.09 -6.07 -0.75
C GLY A 11 -3.20 -4.88 -0.40
N GLY A 12 -2.37 -5.00 0.64
CA GLY A 12 -1.41 -3.98 1.01
C GLY A 12 -0.40 -3.69 -0.11
N VAL A 13 0.16 -4.73 -0.73
CA VAL A 13 1.08 -4.58 -1.86
C VAL A 13 0.39 -3.92 -3.07
N LEU A 14 -0.83 -4.33 -3.39
CA LEU A 14 -1.60 -3.73 -4.49
C LEU A 14 -1.87 -2.23 -4.26
N LEU A 15 -2.18 -1.83 -3.01
CA LEU A 15 -2.36 -0.42 -2.67
C LEU A 15 -1.07 0.39 -2.82
N ILE A 16 0.08 -0.18 -2.44
CA ILE A 16 1.39 0.46 -2.65
C ILE A 16 1.65 0.66 -4.15
N LEU A 17 1.38 -0.35 -4.98
CA LEU A 17 1.56 -0.24 -6.44
C LEU A 17 0.64 0.82 -7.05
N CYS A 18 -0.63 0.87 -6.64
CA CYS A 18 -1.55 1.93 -7.04
C CYS A 18 -1.05 3.31 -6.59
N GLY A 19 -0.57 3.43 -5.36
CA GLY A 19 -0.02 4.67 -4.84
C GLY A 19 1.20 5.15 -5.62
N TYR A 20 2.13 4.22 -5.92
CA TYR A 20 3.30 4.48 -6.75
C TYR A 20 2.92 4.97 -8.16
N TYR A 21 1.93 4.32 -8.79
CA TYR A 21 1.45 4.75 -10.11
C TYR A 21 0.86 6.16 -10.08
N LEU A 22 0.15 6.54 -9.01
CA LEU A 22 -0.40 7.90 -8.87
C LEU A 22 0.67 8.97 -8.63
N LEU A 23 1.80 8.60 -8.03
CA LEU A 23 2.95 9.50 -7.86
C LEU A 23 3.71 9.73 -9.18
N GLY A 24 3.55 8.84 -10.16
CA GLY A 24 4.04 9.02 -11.53
C GLY A 24 3.23 10.08 -12.26
N VAL A 25 3.62 11.35 -12.12
CA VAL A 25 2.97 12.47 -12.79
C VAL A 25 3.81 12.93 -13.99
N SER A 26 3.16 13.12 -15.14
CA SER A 26 3.81 13.66 -16.34
C SER A 26 4.22 15.12 -16.13
N PRO A 27 5.35 15.56 -16.70
CA PRO A 27 5.82 16.94 -16.57
C PRO A 27 4.82 17.98 -17.12
N ASP A 28 3.94 17.58 -18.04
CA ASP A 28 2.93 18.45 -18.65
C ASP A 28 1.62 18.55 -17.84
N ALA A 29 1.54 17.91 -16.68
CA ALA A 29 0.32 17.92 -15.87
C ALA A 29 0.12 19.27 -15.15
N GLU A 30 -1.12 19.74 -15.12
CA GLU A 30 -1.49 20.93 -14.33
C GLU A 30 -1.16 20.76 -12.85
N PHE A 31 -0.74 21.84 -12.20
CA PHE A 31 -0.31 21.85 -10.79
C PHE A 31 -1.38 21.29 -9.83
N ASP A 32 -2.65 21.60 -10.07
CA ASP A 32 -3.76 21.08 -9.25
C ASP A 32 -3.94 19.56 -9.42
N VAL A 33 -3.71 19.04 -10.62
CA VAL A 33 -3.73 17.59 -10.89
C VAL A 33 -2.56 16.91 -10.19
N VAL A 34 -1.36 17.51 -10.24
CA VAL A 34 -0.16 17.00 -9.54
C VAL A 34 -0.43 16.88 -8.05
N ILE A 35 -0.99 17.92 -7.41
CA ILE A 35 -1.29 17.90 -5.97
C ILE A 35 -2.31 16.82 -5.64
N ARG A 36 -3.43 16.75 -6.38
CA ARG A 36 -4.49 15.78 -6.11
C ARG A 36 -3.99 14.34 -6.24
N ARG A 37 -3.25 14.03 -7.30
CA ARG A 37 -2.66 12.69 -7.52
C ARG A 37 -1.60 12.36 -6.48
N SER A 38 -0.75 13.33 -6.11
CA SER A 38 0.27 13.13 -5.08
C SER A 38 -0.34 12.82 -3.72
N ARG A 39 -1.37 13.56 -3.31
CA ARG A 39 -2.07 13.30 -2.03
C ARG A 39 -2.72 11.91 -2.01
N ALA A 40 -3.39 11.53 -3.09
CA ALA A 40 -3.97 10.19 -3.23
C ALA A 40 -2.88 9.09 -3.22
N GLY A 41 -1.78 9.31 -3.96
CA GLY A 41 -0.65 8.38 -4.04
C GLY A 41 0.01 8.13 -2.70
N ILE A 42 0.29 9.20 -1.94
CA ILE A 42 0.83 9.11 -0.57
C ILE A 42 -0.13 8.36 0.35
N ALA A 43 -1.43 8.70 0.32
CA ALA A 43 -2.43 8.05 1.17
C ALA A 43 -2.53 6.54 0.90
N LEU A 44 -2.63 6.13 -0.37
CA LEU A 44 -2.69 4.72 -0.74
C LEU A 44 -1.42 3.97 -0.35
N THR A 45 -0.25 4.59 -0.55
CA THR A 45 1.04 4.00 -0.19
C THR A 45 1.14 3.78 1.32
N LEU A 46 0.73 4.75 2.13
CA LEU A 46 0.72 4.63 3.60
C LEU A 46 -0.23 3.53 4.08
N ILE A 47 -1.46 3.50 3.56
CA ILE A 47 -2.44 2.47 3.92
C ILE A 47 -1.91 1.09 3.54
N GLY A 48 -1.37 0.95 2.32
CA GLY A 48 -0.79 -0.30 1.86
C GLY A 48 0.41 -0.76 2.71
N ALA A 49 1.30 0.18 3.08
CA ALA A 49 2.43 -0.10 3.98
C ALA A 49 1.97 -0.60 5.36
N ILE A 50 0.96 0.03 5.95
CA ILE A 50 0.39 -0.41 7.24
C ILE A 50 -0.17 -1.83 7.12
N MET A 51 -0.88 -2.15 6.04
CA MET A 51 -1.42 -3.51 5.81
C MET A 51 -0.32 -4.56 5.66
N VAL A 52 0.76 -4.25 4.94
CA VAL A 52 1.92 -5.14 4.81
C VAL A 52 2.61 -5.34 6.15
N LEU A 53 2.82 -4.28 6.93
CA LEU A 53 3.41 -4.39 8.27
C LEU A 53 2.56 -5.24 9.21
N LEU A 54 1.24 -5.08 9.18
CA LEU A 54 0.32 -5.93 9.96
C LEU A 54 0.39 -7.40 9.54
N TYR A 55 0.48 -7.67 8.23
CA TYR A 55 0.69 -9.02 7.71
C TYR A 55 2.00 -9.62 8.22
N MET A 56 3.11 -8.88 8.12
CA MET A 56 4.43 -9.34 8.58
C MET A 56 4.45 -9.58 10.08
N TRP A 57 3.91 -8.65 10.87
CA TRP A 57 3.84 -8.78 12.32
C TRP A 57 3.07 -10.03 12.74
N TYR A 58 1.90 -10.28 12.14
CA TYR A 58 1.15 -11.50 12.39
C TYR A 58 1.93 -12.75 11.99
N TYR A 59 2.59 -12.74 10.83
CA TYR A 59 3.35 -13.90 10.34
C TYR A 59 4.49 -14.26 11.30
N THR A 60 5.26 -13.26 11.75
CA THR A 60 6.34 -13.42 12.72
C THR A 60 5.84 -13.94 14.06
N MET A 61 4.72 -13.41 14.56
CA MET A 61 4.22 -13.78 15.90
C MET A 61 3.58 -15.18 15.95
N TYR A 62 2.82 -15.57 14.92
CA TYR A 62 1.95 -16.74 14.98
C TYR A 62 2.39 -17.92 14.10
N ILE A 63 3.15 -17.67 13.03
CA ILE A 63 3.54 -18.72 12.08
C ILE A 63 4.98 -19.13 12.32
N SER A 64 5.90 -18.19 12.59
CA SER A 64 7.31 -18.51 12.85
C SER A 64 7.56 -19.27 14.16
N LYS A 65 6.60 -19.29 15.09
CA LYS A 65 6.71 -20.00 16.38
C LYS A 65 6.13 -21.42 16.38
N ARG A 66 5.63 -21.90 15.23
CA ARG A 66 5.25 -23.31 15.04
C ARG A 66 6.27 -24.00 14.18
#